data_AF-A0A2D4ZRL0-F1
#
_entry.id   AF-A0A2D4ZRL0-F1
#
_cell.length_a   1.000
_cell.length_b   1.000
_cell.length_c   1.000
_cell.angle_alpha   90.00
_cell.angle_beta   90.00
_cell.angle_gamma   90.00
#
_symmetry.space_group_name_H-M   'P 1'
#
loop_
_entity.id
_entity.type
_entity.pdbx_description
1 polymer ?
#
loop_
_entity_poly.entity_id
_entity_poly.type
_entity_poly.pdbx_seq_one_letter_code
_entity_poly.pdbx_strand_id
1 'polypeptide(L)'
;MCVLKANDTNVFKQNKREITMKSLQNISKLTLLGLSLLVSFAACSAVNNDVETLSDEDIELATQIIGESVSDDNSGIMSSMYDAVSTVGKDGISYGDNRNKANSDDNSGRGRESSYSYTYDPDTGMHTLQYDRSVNKNSFSKSISLLNTYIFKSPEGEFIVHPRANADSIESVDFTGNKSGSVNSRRGSSEFARADTFAIAGLHSTSSIVSIDGTHHGEGSASGFTRDSVEVSRDFTVDIEFLNVEIEKDTVEANGNLEQGVTGTLNYSIVLNKSFGDEADNQVIEGTIELTGDGTALLRFKKVAKVVRFSLKDGSTQD
;
A
#
# COMPACT_ATOMS: atom_id res chain seq x y z
N MET A 1 0.74 -73.92 -4.39
CA MET A 1 0.05 -75.17 -4.01
C MET A 1 0.95 -75.93 -3.04
N CYS A 2 0.45 -76.23 -1.83
CA CYS A 2 1.05 -76.99 -0.70
C CYS A 2 2.32 -76.39 -0.05
N VAL A 3 2.30 -75.78 1.16
CA VAL A 3 1.95 -76.21 2.55
C VAL A 3 3.00 -77.12 3.21
N LEU A 4 3.51 -76.68 4.39
CA LEU A 4 3.74 -77.37 5.68
C LEU A 4 4.59 -76.43 6.58
N LYS A 5 4.15 -75.83 7.72
CA LYS A 5 3.92 -76.36 9.10
C LYS A 5 5.08 -77.27 9.60
N ALA A 6 5.62 -77.18 10.82
CA ALA A 6 5.16 -76.66 12.12
C ALA A 6 6.34 -76.57 13.14
N ASN A 7 6.13 -75.85 14.27
CA ASN A 7 6.38 -76.22 15.69
C ASN A 7 7.79 -76.69 16.15
N ASP A 8 8.30 -76.46 17.37
CA ASP A 8 7.68 -76.15 18.67
C ASP A 8 8.76 -75.85 19.76
N THR A 9 8.40 -75.01 20.74
CA THR A 9 8.67 -75.11 22.22
C THR A 9 10.11 -75.02 22.81
N ASN A 10 10.36 -74.02 23.69
CA ASN A 10 10.40 -74.07 25.20
C ASN A 10 11.79 -74.42 25.76
N VAL A 11 12.29 -74.01 26.95
CA VAL A 11 11.82 -73.26 28.12
C VAL A 11 13.04 -72.97 29.02
N PHE A 12 12.97 -71.86 29.78
CA PHE A 12 13.63 -71.51 31.06
C PHE A 12 14.82 -72.34 31.60
N LYS A 13 15.87 -71.63 32.08
CA LYS A 13 16.06 -71.35 33.52
C LYS A 13 17.30 -70.49 33.79
N GLN A 14 17.08 -69.43 34.57
CA GLN A 14 18.12 -68.69 35.30
C GLN A 14 18.83 -69.61 36.29
N ASN A 15 20.13 -69.39 36.52
CA ASN A 15 20.65 -69.50 37.87
C ASN A 15 21.85 -68.58 38.16
N LYS A 16 21.63 -67.85 39.25
CA LYS A 16 22.43 -66.90 40.02
C LYS A 16 23.74 -67.53 40.53
N ARG A 17 24.86 -66.78 40.57
CA ARG A 17 25.67 -66.61 41.80
C ARG A 17 26.81 -65.61 41.68
N GLU A 18 26.96 -64.95 42.82
CA GLU A 18 27.72 -63.78 43.24
C GLU A 18 29.24 -63.96 43.46
N ILE A 19 29.92 -62.79 43.36
CA ILE A 19 31.03 -62.25 44.17
C ILE A 19 32.42 -62.88 44.05
N THR A 20 33.40 -62.08 43.58
CA THR A 20 34.57 -61.70 44.41
C THR A 20 35.29 -60.46 43.87
N MET A 21 35.36 -59.42 44.71
CA MET A 21 36.28 -58.29 44.56
C MET A 21 37.72 -58.75 44.79
N LYS A 22 38.65 -58.32 43.91
CA LYS A 22 40.08 -58.24 44.23
C LYS A 22 40.60 -56.82 43.94
N SER A 23 40.84 -56.13 45.06
CA SER A 23 41.88 -55.15 45.36
C SER A 23 42.68 -54.52 44.19
N LEU A 24 42.47 -53.21 44.06
CA LEU A 24 43.47 -52.13 43.95
C LEU A 24 44.95 -52.54 43.99
N GLN A 25 45.70 -52.16 42.96
CA GLN A 25 47.04 -51.54 43.04
C GLN A 25 47.51 -51.12 41.64
N ASN A 26 48.21 -49.98 41.57
CA ASN A 26 48.82 -49.34 40.40
C ASN A 26 48.03 -48.21 39.73
N ILE A 27 47.74 -47.16 40.52
CA ILE A 27 47.62 -45.78 40.03
C ILE A 27 48.94 -45.10 40.33
N SER A 28 49.80 -44.97 39.34
CA SER A 28 50.92 -44.01 39.36
C SER A 28 51.58 -44.03 37.99
N LYS A 29 51.44 -42.92 37.25
CA LYS A 29 52.09 -42.61 35.97
C LYS A 29 51.38 -43.14 34.72
N LEU A 30 50.26 -42.52 34.37
CA LEU A 30 50.10 -42.06 33.00
C LEU A 30 49.41 -40.69 33.00
N THR A 31 50.27 -39.70 32.97
CA THR A 31 50.05 -38.30 32.68
C THR A 31 49.21 -38.10 31.41
N LEU A 32 48.16 -37.30 31.57
CA LEU A 32 47.99 -36.04 30.83
C LEU A 32 47.72 -36.16 29.31
N LEU A 33 46.52 -36.61 28.93
CA LEU A 33 45.84 -36.23 27.67
C LEU A 33 44.45 -36.88 27.65
N GLY A 34 43.39 -36.09 27.86
CA GLY A 34 42.02 -36.60 27.76
C GLY A 34 41.00 -35.95 28.69
N LEU A 35 41.15 -34.67 29.02
CA LEU A 35 40.12 -33.90 29.72
C LEU A 35 39.85 -32.58 28.98
N SER A 36 39.37 -32.68 27.75
CA SER A 36 38.82 -31.55 27.00
C SER A 36 37.75 -31.99 26.01
N LEU A 37 36.85 -32.89 26.44
CA LEU A 37 35.66 -33.24 25.67
C LEU A 37 34.43 -33.22 26.61
N LEU A 38 34.20 -32.08 27.25
CA LEU A 38 32.92 -31.72 27.83
C LEU A 38 32.58 -30.32 27.35
N VAL A 39 31.34 -30.19 26.86
CA VAL A 39 30.68 -29.01 26.27
C VAL A 39 30.97 -28.76 24.77
N SER A 40 30.44 -29.64 23.92
CA SER A 40 30.17 -29.36 22.50
C SER A 40 28.69 -29.50 22.16
N PHE A 41 27.80 -29.15 23.08
CA PHE A 41 26.35 -29.07 22.83
C PHE A 41 25.76 -27.91 23.63
N ALA A 42 25.86 -26.69 23.10
CA ALA A 42 24.93 -25.58 23.33
C ALA A 42 25.47 -24.31 22.65
N ALA A 43 25.52 -24.33 21.32
CA ALA A 43 25.49 -23.13 20.50
C ALA A 43 25.00 -23.52 19.09
N CYS A 44 23.84 -24.18 19.03
CA CYS A 44 22.92 -23.79 17.97
C CYS A 44 22.55 -22.36 18.32
N SER A 45 23.23 -21.40 17.69
CA SER A 45 22.60 -20.12 17.43
C SER A 45 21.27 -20.50 16.78
N ALA A 46 20.19 -20.44 17.55
CA ALA A 46 18.87 -20.35 16.96
C ALA A 46 18.97 -19.09 16.12
N VAL A 47 19.25 -19.26 14.83
CA VAL A 47 18.82 -18.29 13.84
C VAL A 47 17.32 -18.30 14.04
N ASN A 48 16.84 -17.31 14.77
CA ASN A 48 15.45 -17.08 14.96
C ASN A 48 14.93 -16.74 13.56
N ASN A 49 14.55 -17.77 12.80
CA ASN A 49 13.68 -17.63 11.64
C ASN A 49 12.27 -17.40 12.17
N ASP A 50 12.12 -16.44 13.09
CA ASP A 50 10.87 -15.73 13.22
C ASP A 50 10.78 -14.95 11.91
N VAL A 51 10.22 -15.60 10.89
CA VAL A 51 9.50 -14.86 9.87
C VAL A 51 8.44 -14.15 10.68
N GLU A 52 8.69 -12.89 11.03
CA GLU A 52 7.73 -12.02 11.68
C GLU A 52 6.46 -12.07 10.82
N THR A 53 5.52 -12.90 11.26
CA THR A 53 4.27 -13.13 10.56
C THR A 53 3.42 -11.91 10.85
N LEU A 54 3.01 -11.20 9.79
CA LEU A 54 2.07 -10.10 9.93
C LEU A 54 0.82 -10.62 10.63
N SER A 55 0.39 -9.94 11.69
CA SER A 55 -0.86 -10.29 12.37
C SER A 55 -2.06 -9.98 11.47
N ASP A 56 -3.20 -10.63 11.71
CA ASP A 56 -4.43 -10.33 10.98
C ASP A 56 -4.85 -8.86 11.18
N GLU A 57 -4.62 -8.29 12.36
CA GLU A 57 -4.84 -6.87 12.67
C GLU A 57 -3.97 -5.95 11.79
N ASP A 58 -2.67 -6.27 11.64
CA ASP A 58 -1.75 -5.50 10.80
C ASP A 58 -2.17 -5.55 9.33
N ILE A 59 -2.65 -6.70 8.87
CA ILE A 59 -3.15 -6.89 7.51
C ILE A 59 -4.44 -6.10 7.28
N GLU A 60 -5.38 -6.15 8.22
CA GLU A 60 -6.65 -5.41 8.14
C GLU A 60 -6.39 -3.89 8.08
N LEU A 61 -5.53 -3.39 8.97
CA LEU A 61 -5.20 -1.96 9.00
C LEU A 61 -4.40 -1.52 7.76
N ALA A 62 -3.40 -2.31 7.35
CA ALA A 62 -2.67 -2.03 6.11
C ALA A 62 -3.60 -2.01 4.89
N THR A 63 -4.58 -2.91 4.85
CA THR A 63 -5.60 -2.94 3.79
C THR A 63 -6.43 -1.65 3.80
N GLN A 64 -6.86 -1.18 4.98
CA GLN A 64 -7.59 0.09 5.09
C GLN A 64 -6.73 1.27 4.62
N ILE A 65 -5.50 1.39 5.13
CA ILE A 65 -4.58 2.47 4.76
C ILE A 65 -4.35 2.49 3.26
N ILE A 66 -4.02 1.34 2.65
CA ILE A 66 -3.85 1.27 1.19
C ILE A 66 -5.14 1.62 0.46
N GLY A 67 -6.29 1.08 0.87
CA GLY A 67 -7.58 1.38 0.27
C GLY A 67 -7.90 2.87 0.28
N GLU A 68 -7.58 3.58 1.38
CA GLU A 68 -7.73 5.03 1.47
C GLU A 68 -6.68 5.80 0.65
N SER A 69 -5.42 5.34 0.65
CA SER A 69 -4.32 5.98 -0.09
C SER A 69 -4.46 5.89 -1.60
N VAL A 70 -5.16 4.90 -2.13
CA VAL A 70 -5.34 4.72 -3.58
C VAL A 70 -6.63 5.31 -4.12
N SER A 71 -7.70 5.41 -3.34
CA SER A 71 -9.06 5.63 -3.86
C SER A 71 -9.45 7.10 -4.10
N ASP A 72 -10.39 7.35 -5.01
CA ASP A 72 -10.86 8.71 -5.35
C ASP A 72 -11.61 9.37 -4.19
N ASP A 73 -12.60 8.68 -3.61
CA ASP A 73 -13.47 9.22 -2.56
C ASP A 73 -12.66 9.68 -1.34
N ASN A 74 -11.61 8.93 -0.97
CA ASN A 74 -10.75 9.24 0.18
C ASN A 74 -9.61 10.19 -0.17
N SER A 75 -9.61 10.78 -1.37
CA SER A 75 -8.55 11.67 -1.87
C SER A 75 -7.16 11.01 -1.88
N GLY A 76 -7.11 9.74 -2.25
CA GLY A 76 -5.89 9.01 -2.53
C GLY A 76 -5.28 9.35 -3.88
N ILE A 77 -4.49 8.41 -4.41
CA ILE A 77 -3.80 8.49 -5.70
C ILE A 77 -4.78 8.75 -6.85
N MET A 78 -5.91 8.04 -6.91
CA MET A 78 -6.89 8.23 -7.99
C MET A 78 -7.41 9.68 -8.04
N SER A 79 -7.65 10.30 -6.88
CA SER A 79 -8.04 11.71 -6.81
C SER A 79 -6.92 12.63 -7.33
N SER A 80 -5.65 12.31 -7.05
CA SER A 80 -4.52 13.06 -7.61
C SER A 80 -4.37 12.86 -9.11
N MET A 81 -4.64 11.66 -9.63
CA MET A 81 -4.64 11.40 -11.07
C MET A 81 -5.71 12.25 -11.76
N TYR A 82 -6.93 12.30 -11.22
CA TYR A 82 -7.99 13.20 -11.72
C TYR A 82 -7.54 14.65 -11.75
N ASP A 83 -6.86 15.10 -10.70
CA ASP A 83 -6.33 16.47 -10.63
C ASP A 83 -5.21 16.70 -11.63
N ALA A 84 -4.30 15.74 -11.81
CA ALA A 84 -3.13 15.86 -12.67
C ALA A 84 -3.50 15.89 -14.16
N VAL A 85 -4.53 15.14 -14.57
CA VAL A 85 -5.02 15.13 -15.97
C VAL A 85 -6.07 16.21 -16.25
N SER A 86 -6.40 17.03 -15.26
CA SER A 86 -7.33 18.16 -15.43
C SER A 86 -6.67 19.36 -16.10
N THR A 87 -7.47 20.25 -16.66
CA THR A 87 -7.00 21.58 -17.09
C THR A 87 -7.40 22.64 -16.07
N VAL A 88 -6.55 23.65 -15.91
CA VAL A 88 -6.66 24.63 -14.81
C VAL A 88 -6.67 26.06 -15.33
N GLY A 89 -7.17 26.99 -14.52
CA GLY A 89 -7.12 28.41 -14.82
C GLY A 89 -7.76 29.25 -13.72
N LYS A 90 -7.81 30.57 -13.94
CA LYS A 90 -8.38 31.53 -12.97
C LYS A 90 -9.82 31.20 -12.57
N ASP A 91 -10.58 30.58 -13.47
CA ASP A 91 -11.98 30.20 -13.23
C ASP A 91 -12.13 28.76 -12.71
N GLY A 92 -11.10 28.17 -12.11
CA GLY A 92 -11.16 26.86 -11.45
C GLY A 92 -10.53 25.70 -12.24
N ILE A 93 -10.97 24.49 -11.90
CA ILE A 93 -10.47 23.23 -12.46
C ILE A 93 -11.51 22.63 -13.41
N SER A 94 -11.06 22.08 -14.55
CA SER A 94 -11.91 21.43 -15.54
C SER A 94 -11.48 19.98 -15.75
N TYR A 95 -12.35 19.04 -15.39
CA TYR A 95 -12.11 17.60 -15.41
C TYR A 95 -12.60 16.92 -16.69
N GLY A 96 -12.40 17.55 -17.86
CA GLY A 96 -12.93 17.06 -19.15
C GLY A 96 -14.41 17.40 -19.37
N ASP A 97 -15.18 16.53 -20.01
CA ASP A 97 -16.57 16.82 -20.40
C ASP A 97 -17.46 17.01 -19.16
N ASN A 98 -17.78 18.26 -18.88
CA ASN A 98 -18.36 18.80 -17.64
C ASN A 98 -19.80 18.32 -17.34
N ARG A 99 -20.34 17.35 -18.08
CA ARG A 99 -21.79 17.08 -18.10
C ARG A 99 -22.34 16.39 -16.86
N ASN A 100 -21.51 15.71 -16.03
CA ASN A 100 -22.03 14.89 -14.91
C ASN A 100 -21.22 14.92 -13.60
N LYS A 101 -20.19 15.75 -13.46
CA LYS A 101 -19.20 15.57 -12.37
C LYS A 101 -19.50 16.31 -11.07
N ALA A 102 -20.39 17.31 -11.08
CA ALA A 102 -20.94 17.91 -9.87
C ALA A 102 -22.14 17.12 -9.31
N ASN A 103 -22.15 15.79 -9.46
CA ASN A 103 -23.22 14.97 -8.92
C ASN A 103 -23.19 15.05 -7.38
N SER A 104 -24.33 15.39 -6.77
CA SER A 104 -24.47 15.43 -5.31
C SER A 104 -24.17 14.10 -4.63
N ASP A 105 -24.23 13.02 -5.39
CA ASP A 105 -24.05 11.67 -4.87
C ASP A 105 -22.58 11.23 -4.87
N ASP A 106 -21.67 11.98 -5.52
CA ASP A 106 -20.24 11.70 -5.52
C ASP A 106 -19.56 12.12 -4.19
N ASN A 107 -18.65 11.31 -3.67
CA ASN A 107 -17.86 11.61 -2.46
C ASN A 107 -16.48 12.20 -2.78
N SER A 108 -16.09 12.25 -4.07
CA SER A 108 -14.85 12.89 -4.50
C SER A 108 -14.77 14.37 -4.12
N GLY A 109 -15.91 15.07 -4.15
CA GLY A 109 -16.00 16.52 -3.89
C GLY A 109 -15.51 17.41 -5.04
N ARG A 110 -15.15 16.83 -6.19
CA ARG A 110 -14.71 17.58 -7.38
C ARG A 110 -15.82 18.50 -7.91
N GLY A 111 -15.43 19.69 -8.37
CA GLY A 111 -16.35 20.71 -8.90
C GLY A 111 -17.04 21.54 -7.80
N ARG A 112 -16.60 21.39 -6.54
CA ARG A 112 -17.09 22.14 -5.37
C ARG A 112 -15.93 22.75 -4.59
N GLU A 113 -14.85 23.08 -5.31
CA GLU A 113 -13.66 23.69 -4.73
C GLU A 113 -14.01 25.03 -4.09
N SER A 114 -13.53 25.23 -2.86
CA SER A 114 -13.65 26.49 -2.13
C SER A 114 -12.28 27.08 -1.83
N SER A 115 -12.22 28.34 -1.41
CA SER A 115 -10.95 29.05 -1.16
C SER A 115 -9.96 29.01 -2.36
N TYR A 116 -10.49 28.94 -3.58
CA TYR A 116 -9.69 28.73 -4.79
C TYR A 116 -8.78 29.93 -5.09
N SER A 117 -7.50 29.66 -5.27
CA SER A 117 -6.52 30.61 -5.78
C SER A 117 -5.67 29.98 -6.87
N TYR A 118 -5.23 30.81 -7.82
CA TYR A 118 -4.49 30.40 -9.00
C TYR A 118 -3.42 31.43 -9.36
N THR A 119 -2.21 30.96 -9.62
CA THR A 119 -1.11 31.76 -10.20
C THR A 119 -0.44 31.01 -11.34
N TYR A 120 0.25 31.77 -12.20
CA TYR A 120 1.08 31.25 -13.27
C TYR A 120 2.39 32.03 -13.31
N ASP A 121 3.51 31.32 -13.34
CA ASP A 121 4.86 31.87 -13.50
C ASP A 121 5.35 31.63 -14.94
N PRO A 122 5.52 32.68 -15.77
CA PRO A 122 5.97 32.52 -17.15
C PRO A 122 7.43 32.09 -17.29
N ASP A 123 8.28 32.31 -16.29
CA ASP A 123 9.70 31.97 -16.37
C ASP A 123 9.91 30.47 -16.18
N THR A 124 9.07 29.82 -15.37
CA THR A 124 9.14 28.39 -15.06
C THR A 124 8.05 27.55 -15.72
N GLY A 125 7.01 28.19 -16.27
CA GLY A 125 5.83 27.51 -16.80
C GLY A 125 4.90 26.95 -15.72
N MET A 126 5.14 27.27 -14.44
CA MET A 126 4.45 26.66 -13.32
C MET A 126 3.09 27.31 -13.06
N HIS A 127 2.04 26.49 -13.05
CA HIS A 127 0.73 26.84 -12.52
C HIS A 127 0.64 26.38 -11.08
N THR A 128 0.21 27.25 -10.16
CA THR A 128 0.00 26.90 -8.75
C THR A 128 -1.46 27.11 -8.38
N LEU A 129 -2.08 26.09 -7.78
CA LEU A 129 -3.46 26.09 -7.34
C LEU A 129 -3.52 25.77 -5.84
N GLN A 130 -4.28 26.56 -5.09
CA GLN A 130 -4.63 26.24 -3.70
C GLN A 130 -6.15 26.29 -3.54
N TYR A 131 -6.74 25.28 -2.93
CA TYR A 131 -8.18 25.18 -2.73
C TYR A 131 -8.53 24.12 -1.66
N ASP A 132 -9.77 24.16 -1.20
CA ASP A 132 -10.33 23.19 -0.26
C ASP A 132 -11.42 22.35 -0.93
N ARG A 133 -11.48 21.06 -0.57
CA ARG A 133 -12.60 20.15 -0.90
C ARG A 133 -13.23 19.61 0.37
N SER A 134 -14.56 19.68 0.43
CA SER A 134 -15.32 19.07 1.52
C SER A 134 -16.55 18.33 1.02
N VAL A 135 -16.86 17.23 1.69
CA VAL A 135 -18.08 16.44 1.52
C VAL A 135 -18.61 16.12 2.90
N ASN A 136 -19.92 16.29 3.11
CA ASN A 136 -20.56 15.94 4.37
C ASN A 136 -21.88 15.22 4.09
N LYS A 137 -21.91 13.91 4.35
CA LYS A 137 -23.06 13.01 4.18
C LYS A 137 -23.20 12.10 5.41
N ASN A 138 -24.37 11.50 5.59
CA ASN A 138 -24.70 10.73 6.80
C ASN A 138 -23.70 9.60 7.16
N SER A 139 -23.03 8.99 6.19
CA SER A 139 -22.10 7.88 6.41
C SER A 139 -20.69 8.13 5.89
N PHE A 140 -20.42 9.35 5.43
CA PHE A 140 -19.14 9.74 4.87
C PHE A 140 -18.96 11.24 5.00
N SER A 141 -17.83 11.66 5.56
CA SER A 141 -17.41 13.06 5.51
C SER A 141 -15.92 13.18 5.23
N LYS A 142 -15.56 14.29 4.59
CA LYS A 142 -14.20 14.59 4.15
C LYS A 142 -14.00 16.10 4.20
N SER A 143 -12.84 16.55 4.66
CA SER A 143 -12.42 17.94 4.60
C SER A 143 -10.93 17.99 4.33
N ILE A 144 -10.52 18.63 3.23
CA ILE A 144 -9.15 18.59 2.74
C ILE A 144 -8.75 19.95 2.18
N SER A 145 -7.54 20.38 2.49
CA SER A 145 -6.86 21.49 1.85
C SER A 145 -5.80 20.97 0.88
N LEU A 146 -5.75 21.54 -0.32
CA LEU A 146 -4.90 21.09 -1.42
C LEU A 146 -4.02 22.25 -1.93
N LEU A 147 -2.77 21.91 -2.26
CA LEU A 147 -1.82 22.74 -2.99
C LEU A 147 -1.26 21.90 -4.15
N ASN A 148 -1.68 22.22 -5.36
CA ASN A 148 -1.27 21.53 -6.57
C ASN A 148 -0.41 22.45 -7.44
N THR A 149 0.64 21.89 -8.05
CA THR A 149 1.44 22.56 -9.07
C THR A 149 1.47 21.75 -10.35
N TYR A 150 1.50 22.45 -11.48
CA TYR A 150 1.49 21.87 -12.81
C TYR A 150 2.50 22.57 -13.71
N ILE A 151 3.17 21.81 -14.56
CA ILE A 151 3.89 22.34 -15.72
C ILE A 151 3.34 21.61 -16.95
N PHE A 152 2.52 22.30 -17.75
CA PHE A 152 1.96 21.76 -18.99
C PHE A 152 2.90 22.02 -20.16
N LYS A 153 3.18 21.00 -20.98
CA LYS A 153 4.07 21.11 -22.14
C LYS A 153 3.39 20.63 -23.42
N SER A 154 3.67 21.30 -24.53
CA SER A 154 3.28 20.86 -25.87
C SER A 154 4.15 19.68 -26.36
N PRO A 155 3.84 19.04 -27.50
CA PRO A 155 4.71 18.03 -28.11
C PRO A 155 6.14 18.51 -28.39
N GLU A 156 6.31 19.80 -28.63
CA GLU A 156 7.60 20.46 -28.85
C GLU A 156 8.35 20.78 -27.54
N GLY A 157 7.71 20.58 -26.38
CA GLY A 157 8.28 20.87 -25.06
C GLY A 157 8.04 22.30 -24.56
N GLU A 158 7.28 23.11 -25.27
CA GLU A 158 6.99 24.51 -24.91
C GLU A 158 5.92 24.59 -23.80
N PHE A 159 6.05 25.57 -22.90
CA PHE A 159 5.09 25.77 -21.81
C PHE A 159 3.72 26.24 -22.33
N ILE A 160 2.67 25.62 -21.82
CA ILE A 160 1.28 25.97 -22.16
C ILE A 160 0.71 26.91 -21.09
N VAL A 161 0.70 28.21 -21.40
CA VAL A 161 0.21 29.29 -20.51
C VAL A 161 -1.29 29.17 -20.18
N HIS A 162 -2.07 28.61 -21.10
CA HIS A 162 -3.53 28.52 -21.01
C HIS A 162 -4.00 27.09 -21.27
N PRO A 163 -3.81 26.15 -20.33
CA PRO A 163 -4.06 24.73 -20.57
C PRO A 163 -5.52 24.44 -20.90
N ARG A 164 -6.49 25.18 -20.33
CA ARG A 164 -7.90 25.02 -20.67
C ARG A 164 -8.22 25.37 -22.13
N ALA A 165 -7.59 26.41 -22.67
CA ALA A 165 -7.82 26.85 -24.05
C ALA A 165 -7.05 26.00 -25.07
N ASN A 166 -6.00 25.31 -24.63
CA ASN A 166 -5.08 24.53 -25.47
C ASN A 166 -5.03 23.06 -25.03
N ALA A 167 -6.15 22.53 -24.51
CA ALA A 167 -6.20 21.20 -23.91
C ALA A 167 -5.72 20.11 -24.88
N ASP A 168 -6.15 20.19 -26.13
CA ASP A 168 -5.81 19.22 -27.18
C ASP A 168 -4.34 19.25 -27.60
N SER A 169 -3.61 20.31 -27.21
CA SER A 169 -2.19 20.53 -27.50
C SER A 169 -1.27 20.16 -26.32
N ILE A 170 -1.81 19.73 -25.19
CA ILE A 170 -1.00 19.29 -24.04
C ILE A 170 -0.48 17.88 -24.34
N GLU A 171 0.83 17.69 -24.39
CA GLU A 171 1.46 16.37 -24.50
C GLU A 171 1.79 15.78 -23.13
N SER A 172 2.35 16.60 -22.25
CA SER A 172 2.82 16.15 -20.94
C SER A 172 2.52 17.14 -19.82
N VAL A 173 2.46 16.60 -18.60
CA VAL A 173 2.27 17.34 -17.36
C VAL A 173 3.24 16.82 -16.32
N ASP A 174 4.05 17.72 -15.76
CA ASP A 174 4.70 17.49 -14.48
C ASP A 174 3.77 18.00 -13.37
N PHE A 175 3.33 17.10 -12.50
CA PHE A 175 2.36 17.38 -11.45
C PHE A 175 2.95 17.12 -10.07
N THR A 176 2.68 18.02 -9.13
CA THR A 176 2.86 17.77 -7.70
C THR A 176 1.60 18.16 -6.96
N GLY A 177 1.08 17.28 -6.11
CA GLY A 177 -0.09 17.53 -5.30
C GLY A 177 0.22 17.31 -3.83
N ASN A 178 0.06 18.35 -3.01
CA ASN A 178 0.13 18.24 -1.56
C ASN A 178 -1.28 18.42 -0.99
N LYS A 179 -1.69 17.53 -0.09
CA LYS A 179 -2.99 17.60 0.54
C LYS A 179 -2.93 17.18 2.00
N SER A 180 -3.73 17.83 2.82
CA SER A 180 -3.89 17.44 4.22
C SER A 180 -5.35 17.57 4.61
N GLY A 181 -5.80 16.72 5.52
CA GLY A 181 -7.18 16.71 5.94
C GLY A 181 -7.58 15.46 6.67
N SER A 182 -8.89 15.22 6.69
CA SER A 182 -9.48 14.09 7.40
C SER A 182 -10.60 13.45 6.59
N VAL A 183 -10.77 12.15 6.77
CA VAL A 183 -11.90 11.38 6.28
C VAL A 183 -12.56 10.66 7.46
N ASN A 184 -13.89 10.65 7.49
CA ASN A 184 -14.68 9.81 8.39
C ASN A 184 -15.64 8.98 7.56
N SER A 185 -15.64 7.67 7.77
CA SER A 185 -16.51 6.72 7.08
C SER A 185 -16.98 5.61 8.03
N ARG A 186 -17.77 4.67 7.51
CA ARG A 186 -18.16 3.48 8.27
C ARG A 186 -17.00 2.55 8.63
N ARG A 187 -15.86 2.65 7.91
CA ARG A 187 -14.67 1.83 8.15
C ARG A 187 -13.79 2.39 9.26
N GLY A 188 -14.00 3.66 9.61
CA GLY A 188 -13.19 4.36 10.59
C GLY A 188 -12.94 5.80 10.18
N SER A 189 -11.98 6.42 10.85
CA SER A 189 -11.55 7.79 10.61
C SER A 189 -10.06 7.87 10.37
N SER A 190 -9.64 8.79 9.53
CA SER A 190 -8.23 9.08 9.31
C SER A 190 -7.97 10.58 9.24
N GLU A 191 -6.83 10.98 9.77
CA GLU A 191 -6.21 12.28 9.52
C GLU A 191 -4.91 12.03 8.76
N PHE A 192 -4.64 12.82 7.73
CA PHE A 192 -3.50 12.56 6.86
C PHE A 192 -2.89 13.84 6.27
N ALA A 193 -1.61 13.72 5.93
CA ALA A 193 -0.92 14.52 4.93
C ALA A 193 -0.42 13.60 3.81
N ARG A 194 -0.57 14.04 2.56
CA ARG A 194 -0.16 13.28 1.37
C ARG A 194 0.54 14.18 0.37
N ALA A 195 1.58 13.64 -0.26
CA ALA A 195 2.34 14.26 -1.33
C ALA A 195 2.42 13.30 -2.51
N ASP A 196 1.93 13.74 -3.66
CA ASP A 196 1.96 12.99 -4.92
C ASP A 196 2.85 13.74 -5.91
N THR A 197 3.72 13.02 -6.63
CA THR A 197 4.50 13.57 -7.75
C THR A 197 4.34 12.68 -8.97
N PHE A 198 3.84 13.22 -10.08
CA PHE A 198 3.61 12.49 -11.32
C PHE A 198 4.29 13.18 -12.50
N ALA A 199 4.97 12.39 -13.32
CA ALA A 199 5.38 12.74 -14.67
C ALA A 199 4.42 12.03 -15.63
N ILE A 200 3.61 12.81 -16.36
CA ILE A 200 2.54 12.31 -17.22
C ILE A 200 2.86 12.65 -18.67
N ALA A 201 2.75 11.68 -19.58
CA ALA A 201 2.94 11.87 -21.02
C ALA A 201 1.85 11.17 -21.83
N GLY A 202 1.69 11.54 -23.11
CA GLY A 202 0.63 11.02 -23.97
C GLY A 202 -0.73 11.68 -23.75
N LEU A 203 -0.80 12.90 -23.19
CA LEU A 203 -2.06 13.63 -23.02
C LEU A 203 -2.61 14.19 -24.34
N HIS A 204 -1.78 14.33 -25.38
CA HIS A 204 -2.17 14.95 -26.64
C HIS A 204 -3.34 14.19 -27.29
N SER A 205 -4.20 14.93 -27.99
CA SER A 205 -5.43 14.40 -28.59
C SER A 205 -5.23 13.21 -29.54
N THR A 206 -4.03 13.04 -30.09
CA THR A 206 -3.69 11.94 -30.99
C THR A 206 -3.16 10.68 -30.30
N SER A 207 -2.83 10.74 -29.01
CA SER A 207 -2.40 9.57 -28.25
C SER A 207 -3.61 8.86 -27.65
N SER A 208 -3.64 7.53 -27.74
CA SER A 208 -4.66 6.67 -27.13
C SER A 208 -4.34 6.27 -25.69
N ILE A 209 -3.06 6.34 -25.31
CA ILE A 209 -2.55 5.92 -23.99
C ILE A 209 -1.86 7.09 -23.32
N VAL A 210 -2.09 7.25 -22.02
CA VAL A 210 -1.35 8.16 -21.14
C VAL A 210 -0.46 7.33 -20.24
N SER A 211 0.84 7.62 -20.18
CA SER A 211 1.77 6.98 -19.24
C SER A 211 1.96 7.85 -18.01
N ILE A 212 2.08 7.22 -16.84
CA ILE A 212 2.32 7.89 -15.56
C ILE A 212 3.47 7.21 -14.84
N ASP A 213 4.54 7.97 -14.64
CA ASP A 213 5.58 7.65 -13.66
C ASP A 213 5.38 8.53 -12.43
N GLY A 214 5.63 8.00 -11.25
CA GLY A 214 5.41 8.80 -10.05
C GLY A 214 5.57 8.11 -8.72
N THR A 215 5.36 8.91 -7.69
CA THR A 215 5.44 8.49 -6.30
C THR A 215 4.30 9.11 -5.49
N HIS A 216 3.94 8.42 -4.43
CA HIS A 216 3.01 8.88 -3.42
C HIS A 216 3.65 8.65 -2.05
N HIS A 217 3.59 9.67 -1.22
CA HIS A 217 3.93 9.62 0.19
C HIS A 217 2.69 10.04 0.99
N GLY A 218 2.36 9.28 2.02
CA GLY A 218 1.27 9.57 2.93
C GLY A 218 1.69 9.33 4.37
N GLU A 219 1.26 10.19 5.27
CA GLU A 219 1.45 10.01 6.71
C GLU A 219 0.21 10.48 7.46
N GLY A 220 0.04 9.97 8.68
CA GLY A 220 -1.04 10.41 9.54
C GLY A 220 -1.45 9.36 10.56
N SER A 221 -2.69 9.46 11.02
CA SER A 221 -3.29 8.49 11.93
C SER A 221 -4.54 7.89 11.31
N ALA A 222 -4.71 6.59 11.47
CA ALA A 222 -5.91 5.88 11.08
C ALA A 222 -6.50 5.19 12.30
N SER A 223 -7.81 5.25 12.43
CA SER A 223 -8.58 4.41 13.33
C SER A 223 -9.60 3.60 12.55
N GLY A 224 -9.93 2.42 13.08
CA GLY A 224 -10.88 1.50 12.51
C GLY A 224 -11.35 0.50 13.56
N PHE A 225 -12.20 -0.43 13.13
CA PHE A 225 -12.70 -1.49 13.99
C PHE A 225 -12.18 -2.83 13.47
N THR A 226 -11.58 -3.63 14.35
CA THR A 226 -11.27 -5.02 14.05
C THR A 226 -12.56 -5.81 13.85
N ARG A 227 -12.43 -7.03 13.30
CA ARG A 227 -13.57 -7.96 13.18
C ARG A 227 -14.30 -8.23 14.50
N ASP A 228 -13.60 -8.13 15.63
CA ASP A 228 -14.17 -8.31 16.97
C ASP A 228 -14.77 -7.02 17.55
N SER A 229 -14.96 -5.98 16.72
CA SER A 229 -15.49 -4.67 17.09
C SER A 229 -14.64 -3.90 18.10
N VAL A 230 -13.34 -4.21 18.17
CA VAL A 230 -12.38 -3.45 18.97
C VAL A 230 -11.88 -2.28 18.14
N GLU A 231 -11.99 -1.07 18.68
CA GLU A 231 -11.40 0.11 18.05
C GLU A 231 -9.87 0.03 18.15
N VAL A 232 -9.20 0.20 17.01
CA VAL A 232 -7.74 0.25 16.91
C VAL A 232 -7.38 1.54 16.22
N SER A 233 -6.35 2.22 16.72
CA SER A 233 -5.75 3.39 16.08
C SER A 233 -4.23 3.25 16.04
N ARG A 234 -3.63 3.64 14.92
CA ARG A 234 -2.18 3.67 14.70
C ARG A 234 -1.80 4.90 13.89
N ASP A 235 -0.61 5.40 14.17
CA ASP A 235 0.08 6.28 13.23
C ASP A 235 0.71 5.45 12.12
N PHE A 236 0.73 6.01 10.91
CA PHE A 236 1.29 5.34 9.75
C PHE A 236 2.09 6.30 8.87
N THR A 237 3.03 5.71 8.15
CA THR A 237 3.63 6.28 6.95
C THR A 237 3.46 5.26 5.83
N VAL A 238 3.14 5.73 4.63
CA VAL A 238 2.99 4.91 3.43
C VAL A 238 3.70 5.56 2.25
N ASP A 239 4.60 4.80 1.63
CA ASP A 239 5.29 5.18 0.41
C ASP A 239 4.85 4.23 -0.71
N ILE A 240 4.55 4.80 -1.87
CA ILE A 240 4.11 4.05 -3.05
C ILE A 240 4.87 4.56 -4.29
N GLU A 241 5.43 3.63 -5.05
CA GLU A 241 6.12 3.88 -6.32
C GLU A 241 5.35 3.25 -7.48
N PHE A 242 5.23 3.98 -8.58
CA PHE A 242 4.47 3.56 -9.75
C PHE A 242 5.37 2.79 -10.71
N LEU A 243 4.85 1.68 -11.24
CA LEU A 243 5.54 0.83 -12.20
C LEU A 243 4.61 0.56 -13.39
N ASN A 244 4.95 1.16 -14.54
CA ASN A 244 4.21 1.02 -15.80
C ASN A 244 2.72 1.34 -15.64
N VAL A 245 2.39 2.48 -15.02
CA VAL A 245 1.00 2.90 -14.87
C VAL A 245 0.55 3.61 -16.13
N GLU A 246 -0.57 3.17 -16.69
CA GLU A 246 -1.11 3.65 -17.95
C GLU A 246 -2.61 3.93 -17.83
N ILE A 247 -3.10 4.89 -18.62
CA ILE A 247 -4.52 5.20 -18.78
C ILE A 247 -4.91 5.01 -20.24
N GLU A 248 -5.88 4.15 -20.50
CA GLU A 248 -6.45 3.97 -21.83
C GLU A 248 -7.62 4.95 -22.05
N LYS A 249 -7.41 5.96 -22.92
CA LYS A 249 -8.35 7.07 -23.08
C LYS A 249 -9.73 6.63 -23.59
N ASP A 250 -9.76 5.71 -24.55
CA ASP A 250 -11.00 5.18 -25.11
C ASP A 250 -11.85 4.50 -24.02
N THR A 251 -11.19 3.77 -23.10
CA THR A 251 -11.85 3.12 -21.97
C THR A 251 -12.37 4.13 -20.96
N VAL A 252 -11.60 5.19 -20.67
CA VAL A 252 -12.05 6.30 -19.82
C VAL A 252 -13.25 7.03 -20.45
N GLU A 253 -13.22 7.29 -21.75
CA GLU A 253 -14.33 7.95 -22.46
C GLU A 253 -15.59 7.10 -22.45
N ALA A 254 -15.47 5.79 -22.73
CA ALA A 254 -16.58 4.86 -22.75
C ALA A 254 -17.27 4.72 -21.38
N ASN A 255 -16.50 4.78 -20.29
CA ASN A 255 -16.98 4.57 -18.92
C ASN A 255 -17.26 5.88 -18.16
N GLY A 256 -16.72 7.00 -18.63
CA GLY A 256 -16.83 8.31 -18.00
C GLY A 256 -16.03 8.48 -16.70
N ASN A 257 -15.09 7.57 -16.39
CA ASN A 257 -14.31 7.57 -15.15
C ASN A 257 -12.89 6.98 -15.39
N LEU A 258 -11.92 7.41 -14.57
CA LEU A 258 -10.52 6.96 -14.64
C LEU A 258 -10.34 5.55 -14.07
N GLU A 259 -11.10 5.18 -13.05
CA GLU A 259 -10.95 3.92 -12.32
C GLU A 259 -11.01 2.70 -13.26
N GLN A 260 -11.84 2.77 -14.31
CA GLN A 260 -11.98 1.72 -15.31
C GLN A 260 -11.00 1.84 -16.49
N GLY A 261 -10.12 2.84 -16.52
CA GLY A 261 -9.13 3.02 -17.60
C GLY A 261 -7.69 2.90 -17.15
N VAL A 262 -7.43 2.86 -15.84
CA VAL A 262 -6.07 2.82 -15.28
C VAL A 262 -5.61 1.38 -15.07
N THR A 263 -4.42 1.07 -15.58
CA THR A 263 -3.73 -0.21 -15.37
C THR A 263 -2.30 0.03 -14.90
N GLY A 264 -1.65 -1.01 -14.39
CA GLY A 264 -0.25 -0.96 -13.98
C GLY A 264 -0.01 -1.60 -12.62
N THR A 265 1.19 -1.45 -12.09
CA THR A 265 1.56 -1.97 -10.77
C THR A 265 2.10 -0.84 -9.90
N LEU A 266 1.80 -0.88 -8.61
CA LEU A 266 2.39 0.00 -7.61
C LEU A 266 3.15 -0.87 -6.59
N ASN A 267 4.35 -0.46 -6.21
CA ASN A 267 5.07 -1.03 -5.07
C ASN A 267 4.78 -0.18 -3.85
N TYR A 268 4.48 -0.78 -2.70
CA TYR A 268 4.22 -0.03 -1.47
C TYR A 268 5.09 -0.50 -0.30
N SER A 269 5.33 0.43 0.62
CA SER A 269 5.90 0.20 1.95
C SER A 269 5.10 1.00 2.97
N ILE A 270 4.58 0.34 4.00
CA ILE A 270 3.88 0.96 5.13
C ILE A 270 4.73 0.74 6.37
N VAL A 271 4.87 1.80 7.17
CA VAL A 271 5.39 1.73 8.54
C VAL A 271 4.22 2.02 9.47
N LEU A 272 3.86 1.04 10.31
CA LEU A 272 2.88 1.21 11.37
C LEU A 272 3.61 1.41 12.70
N ASN A 273 3.31 2.51 13.39
CA ASN A 273 3.84 2.78 14.71
C ASN A 273 2.83 2.30 15.77
N LYS A 274 3.17 1.23 16.48
CA LYS A 274 2.40 0.70 17.60
C LYS A 274 2.97 1.27 18.90
N SER A 275 2.17 1.97 19.68
CA SER A 275 2.51 2.33 21.06
C SER A 275 1.81 1.39 22.04
N PHE A 276 2.55 0.59 22.79
CA PHE A 276 2.04 -0.20 23.91
C PHE A 276 2.72 0.25 25.21
N GLY A 277 2.07 1.14 25.95
CA GLY A 277 2.67 1.74 27.16
C GLY A 277 3.87 2.63 26.80
N ASP A 278 5.05 2.31 27.34
CA ASP A 278 6.30 3.04 27.09
C ASP A 278 7.12 2.48 25.90
N GLU A 279 6.67 1.40 25.26
CA GLU A 279 7.38 0.78 24.13
C GLU A 279 6.73 1.18 22.79
N ALA A 280 7.57 1.66 21.87
CA ALA A 280 7.24 1.90 20.47
C ALA A 280 7.74 0.72 19.65
N ASP A 281 6.83 0.07 18.91
CA ASP A 281 7.12 -1.00 17.98
C ASP A 281 6.75 -0.57 16.56
N ASN A 282 7.67 -0.76 15.62
CA ASN A 282 7.51 -0.32 14.24
C ASN A 282 7.37 -1.55 13.34
N GLN A 283 6.17 -1.77 12.81
CA GLN A 283 5.92 -2.85 11.86
C GLN A 283 6.05 -2.33 10.43
N VAL A 284 6.95 -2.92 9.65
CA VAL A 284 7.09 -2.63 8.21
C VAL A 284 6.31 -3.66 7.40
N ILE A 285 5.45 -3.19 6.48
CA ILE A 285 4.58 -3.99 5.62
C ILE A 285 4.81 -3.57 4.18
N GLU A 286 5.23 -4.52 3.34
CA GLU A 286 5.55 -4.26 1.93
C GLU A 286 4.74 -5.17 1.01
N GLY A 287 4.58 -4.73 -0.24
CA GLY A 287 3.99 -5.55 -1.28
C GLY A 287 3.71 -4.80 -2.57
N THR A 288 2.71 -5.29 -3.31
CA THR A 288 2.31 -4.69 -4.58
C THR A 288 0.81 -4.46 -4.64
N ILE A 289 0.41 -3.49 -5.46
CA ILE A 289 -0.97 -3.20 -5.85
C ILE A 289 -1.05 -3.29 -7.37
N GLU A 290 -1.89 -4.16 -7.89
CA GLU A 290 -2.13 -4.31 -9.33
C GLU A 290 -3.41 -3.56 -9.70
N LEU A 291 -3.32 -2.54 -10.54
CA LEU A 291 -4.47 -1.78 -11.08
C LEU A 291 -5.01 -2.56 -12.28
N THR A 292 -6.27 -3.01 -12.21
CA THR A 292 -6.81 -4.02 -13.14
C THR A 292 -7.49 -3.45 -14.37
N GLY A 293 -7.72 -2.13 -14.44
CA GLY A 293 -8.47 -1.51 -15.53
C GLY A 293 -9.97 -1.81 -15.53
N ASP A 294 -10.53 -2.34 -14.44
CA ASP A 294 -11.98 -2.59 -14.31
C ASP A 294 -12.64 -1.83 -13.16
N GLY A 295 -11.92 -0.84 -12.59
CA GLY A 295 -12.36 -0.08 -11.43
C GLY A 295 -11.92 -0.67 -10.09
N THR A 296 -11.10 -1.71 -10.11
CA THR A 296 -10.57 -2.36 -8.91
C THR A 296 -9.05 -2.46 -8.92
N ALA A 297 -8.49 -2.89 -7.79
CA ALA A 297 -7.09 -3.24 -7.69
C ALA A 297 -6.88 -4.43 -6.75
N LEU A 298 -5.75 -5.13 -6.92
CA LEU A 298 -5.37 -6.30 -6.15
C LEU A 298 -4.16 -5.99 -5.27
N LEU A 299 -4.37 -5.97 -3.96
CA LEU A 299 -3.33 -5.86 -2.95
C LEU A 299 -2.69 -7.23 -2.71
N ARG A 300 -1.36 -7.29 -2.75
CA ARG A 300 -0.57 -8.45 -2.36
C ARG A 300 0.43 -8.05 -1.29
N PHE A 301 0.64 -8.94 -0.32
CA PHE A 301 1.63 -8.74 0.75
C PHE A 301 2.87 -9.58 0.43
N LYS A 302 4.07 -9.02 0.63
CA LYS A 302 5.34 -9.69 0.30
C LYS A 302 5.60 -10.96 1.11
N LYS A 303 5.16 -10.99 2.38
CA LYS A 303 5.41 -12.10 3.32
C LYS A 303 4.19 -13.00 3.57
N VAL A 304 3.03 -12.69 2.97
CA VAL A 304 1.76 -13.38 3.25
C VAL A 304 1.06 -13.72 1.94
N ALA A 305 0.64 -14.98 1.79
CA ALA A 305 -0.13 -15.44 0.64
C ALA A 305 -1.61 -15.02 0.74
N LYS A 306 -1.87 -13.72 0.88
CA LYS A 306 -3.20 -13.11 0.90
C LYS A 306 -3.29 -12.10 -0.24
N VAL A 307 -4.40 -12.15 -0.96
CA VAL A 307 -4.74 -11.17 -1.99
C VAL A 307 -6.03 -10.51 -1.55
N VAL A 308 -6.05 -9.18 -1.53
CA VAL A 308 -7.27 -8.41 -1.23
C VAL A 308 -7.64 -7.60 -2.45
N ARG A 309 -8.88 -7.74 -2.91
CA ARG A 309 -9.43 -6.90 -3.98
C ARG A 309 -10.12 -5.70 -3.35
N PHE A 310 -9.90 -4.51 -3.88
CA PHE A 310 -10.61 -3.31 -3.43
C PHE A 310 -11.03 -2.42 -4.60
N SER A 311 -12.07 -1.61 -4.40
CA SER A 311 -12.53 -0.63 -5.37
C SER A 311 -11.61 0.59 -5.41
N LEU A 312 -11.24 1.05 -6.61
CA LEU A 312 -10.49 2.30 -6.80
C LEU A 312 -11.35 3.55 -6.54
N LYS A 313 -12.67 3.40 -6.50
CA LYS A 313 -13.58 4.51 -6.21
C LYS A 313 -13.52 4.90 -4.74
N ASP A 314 -13.74 3.94 -3.84
CA ASP A 314 -13.91 4.21 -2.41
C ASP A 314 -12.93 3.44 -1.51
N GLY A 315 -12.11 2.54 -2.06
CA GLY A 315 -11.17 1.74 -1.27
C GLY A 315 -11.83 0.63 -0.47
N SER A 316 -13.12 0.34 -0.68
CA SER A 316 -13.81 -0.77 -0.03
C SER A 316 -13.30 -2.11 -0.56
N THR A 317 -13.14 -3.08 0.32
CA THR A 317 -12.74 -4.43 -0.05
C THR A 317 -13.92 -5.18 -0.68
N GLN A 318 -13.64 -5.97 -1.71
CA GLN A 318 -14.61 -6.89 -2.31
C GLN A 318 -14.22 -8.31 -1.89
N ASP A 319 -15.19 -9.03 -1.32
CA ASP A 319 -15.07 -10.46 -0.97
C ASP A 319 -15.02 -11.35 -2.23
#